data_AF-A0A972QPW8-F1
#
_entry.id   AF-A0A972QPW8-F1
#
_cell.length_a   1.000
_cell.length_b   1.000
_cell.length_c   1.000
_cell.angle_alpha   90.00
_cell.angle_beta   90.00
_cell.angle_gamma   90.00
#
_symmetry.space_group_name_H-M   'P 1'
#
loop_
_entity.id
_entity.type
_entity.pdbx_description
1 polymer ?
#
loop_
_entity_poly.entity_id
_entity_poly.type
_entity_poly.pdbx_seq_one_letter_code
_entity_poly.pdbx_strand_id
1 'polypeptide(L)'
;MGNERRHARRIAVKVDTTGTKGRVGREEGVQGYFVKTYDLSRGGLFMKTDKRYKVGQRVEISIFLSPNESPAKIKGRVAWIASKKKHPSRYPGVGLEISHVEKNDKKRISAFMHKRAKGMKEAKELKNMYLQLKEMAARLVDLEEKHADATHFKTAIKSAIAEIDNVAHLLDREAVEVKSL
;
A
#
# COMPACT_ATOMS: atom_id res chain seq x y z
N MET A 1 11.50 -26.65 -0.61
CA MET A 1 12.30 -25.40 -0.63
C MET A 1 11.71 -24.47 -1.69
N GLY A 2 10.98 -23.43 -1.26
CA GLY A 2 10.27 -22.53 -2.18
C GLY A 2 11.23 -21.55 -2.83
N ASN A 3 11.37 -21.64 -4.15
CA ASN A 3 12.27 -20.81 -4.94
C ASN A 3 11.83 -19.34 -4.85
N GLU A 4 12.49 -18.55 -4.00
CA GLU A 4 12.14 -17.15 -3.76
C GLU A 4 12.55 -16.29 -4.97
N ARG A 5 11.68 -16.22 -5.98
CA ARG A 5 11.89 -15.49 -7.25
C ARG A 5 11.97 -13.96 -7.11
N ARG A 6 12.03 -13.40 -5.89
CA ARG A 6 11.90 -11.95 -5.65
C ARG A 6 13.16 -11.39 -5.03
N HIS A 7 13.86 -10.56 -5.79
CA HIS A 7 15.11 -9.91 -5.35
C HIS A 7 14.91 -8.57 -4.60
N ALA A 8 13.67 -8.10 -4.42
CA ALA A 8 13.40 -6.82 -3.75
C ALA A 8 12.07 -6.77 -3.01
N ARG A 9 12.06 -6.11 -1.84
CA ARG A 9 10.87 -5.83 -1.04
C ARG A 9 9.92 -4.89 -1.81
N ARG A 10 8.65 -5.25 -1.91
CA ARG A 10 7.61 -4.40 -2.51
C ARG A 10 6.86 -3.63 -1.42
N ILE A 11 6.48 -2.39 -1.73
CA ILE A 11 5.63 -1.55 -0.88
C ILE A 11 4.29 -1.38 -1.57
N ALA A 12 3.21 -1.56 -0.83
CA ALA A 12 1.88 -1.35 -1.36
C ALA A 12 1.63 0.14 -1.56
N VAL A 13 1.32 0.55 -2.79
CA VAL A 13 1.22 1.97 -3.16
C VAL A 13 0.13 2.13 -4.20
N LYS A 14 -0.96 2.83 -3.86
CA LYS A 14 -1.92 3.37 -4.84
C LYS A 14 -1.38 4.69 -5.35
N VAL A 15 -0.79 4.67 -6.54
CA VAL A 15 -0.39 5.86 -7.28
C VAL A 15 -1.06 5.82 -8.63
N ASP A 16 -1.49 6.99 -9.07
CA ASP A 16 -1.94 7.17 -10.44
C ASP A 16 -0.76 6.91 -11.36
N THR A 17 -1.06 6.18 -12.42
CA THR A 17 -0.04 5.74 -13.36
C THR A 17 -0.57 5.89 -14.77
N THR A 18 0.16 6.55 -15.68
CA THR A 18 -0.17 6.50 -17.11
C THR A 18 0.79 5.54 -17.81
N GLY A 19 0.23 4.56 -18.54
CA GLY A 19 1.01 3.60 -19.32
C GLY A 19 0.92 3.87 -20.82
N THR A 20 2.05 3.93 -21.52
CA THR A 20 2.11 4.03 -22.97
C THR A 20 2.54 2.69 -23.56
N LYS A 21 1.88 2.27 -24.66
CA LYS A 21 2.26 1.06 -25.40
C LYS A 21 3.29 1.45 -26.46
N GLY A 22 4.53 1.01 -26.31
CA GLY A 22 5.50 1.13 -27.41
C GLY A 22 5.18 0.13 -28.52
N ARG A 23 4.86 0.60 -29.73
CA ARG A 23 5.09 -0.19 -30.96
C ARG A 23 6.48 0.18 -31.48
N VAL A 24 7.25 -0.82 -31.89
CA VAL A 24 8.53 -0.58 -32.60
C VAL A 24 8.20 0.16 -33.90
N GLY A 25 8.72 1.38 -34.08
CA GLY A 25 8.77 2.06 -35.38
C GLY A 25 7.61 2.99 -35.78
N ARG A 26 6.70 3.40 -34.89
CA ARG A 26 5.72 4.49 -35.19
C ARG A 26 5.43 5.38 -33.98
N GLU A 27 5.49 6.69 -34.17
CA GLU A 27 4.87 7.70 -33.30
C GLU A 27 3.38 7.79 -33.65
N GLU A 28 2.56 6.87 -33.16
CA GLU A 28 1.10 6.96 -33.29
C GLU A 28 0.41 6.71 -31.94
N GLY A 29 -0.35 7.72 -31.49
CA GLY A 29 -1.45 7.59 -30.53
C GLY A 29 -1.08 7.13 -29.12
N VAL A 30 -0.45 7.99 -28.34
CA VAL A 30 -0.17 7.74 -26.91
C VAL A 30 -1.47 7.83 -26.10
N GLN A 31 -2.26 6.75 -26.06
CA GLN A 31 -3.40 6.68 -25.14
C GLN A 31 -2.89 6.34 -23.74
N GLY A 32 -2.55 7.37 -22.96
CA GLY A 32 -2.31 7.24 -21.53
C GLY A 32 -3.62 6.94 -20.80
N TYR A 33 -3.60 5.98 -19.87
CA TYR A 33 -4.75 5.66 -19.02
C TYR A 33 -4.28 5.50 -17.59
N PHE A 34 -5.10 6.00 -16.66
CA PHE A 34 -4.86 5.90 -15.23
C PHE A 34 -4.99 4.46 -14.77
N VAL A 35 -3.92 3.94 -14.17
CA VAL A 35 -3.91 2.64 -13.51
C VAL A 35 -3.47 2.83 -12.06
N LYS A 36 -4.14 2.13 -11.15
CA LYS A 36 -3.65 1.97 -9.78
C LYS A 36 -2.53 0.95 -9.79
N THR A 37 -1.34 1.41 -9.42
CA THR A 37 -0.29 0.50 -8.95
C THR A 37 -0.73 -0.08 -7.60
N TYR A 38 -0.41 -1.34 -7.31
CA TYR A 38 -0.70 -1.98 -6.02
C TYR A 38 0.55 -2.33 -5.25
N ASP A 39 1.66 -2.53 -5.96
CA ASP A 39 2.95 -2.74 -5.35
C ASP A 39 4.06 -2.11 -6.20
N LEU A 40 5.04 -1.49 -5.53
CA LEU A 40 6.21 -0.87 -6.14
C LEU A 40 7.47 -1.40 -5.45
N SER A 41 8.47 -1.72 -6.25
CA SER A 41 9.79 -2.14 -5.78
C SER A 41 10.88 -1.50 -6.63
N ARG A 42 12.13 -1.64 -6.20
CA ARG A 42 13.29 -1.19 -6.98
C ARG A 42 13.42 -1.84 -8.35
N GLY A 43 12.82 -3.02 -8.56
CA GLY A 43 12.97 -3.80 -9.81
C GLY A 43 11.66 -4.04 -10.58
N GLY A 44 10.52 -3.58 -10.08
CA GLY A 44 9.24 -3.93 -10.69
C GLY A 44 8.04 -3.32 -9.98
N LEU A 45 6.91 -3.29 -10.68
CA LEU A 45 5.63 -2.82 -10.16
C LEU A 45 4.48 -3.68 -10.65
N PHE A 46 3.31 -3.58 -10.01
CA PHE A 46 2.10 -4.26 -10.46
C PHE A 46 0.98 -3.26 -10.76
N MET A 47 0.40 -3.36 -11.94
CA MET A 47 -0.70 -2.52 -12.42
C MET A 47 -1.99 -3.31 -12.53
N LYS A 48 -3.06 -2.89 -11.86
CA LYS A 48 -4.39 -3.49 -12.04
C LYS A 48 -5.09 -2.84 -13.22
N THR A 49 -5.28 -3.61 -14.29
CA THR A 49 -5.75 -3.08 -15.57
C THR A 49 -6.43 -4.18 -16.36
N ASP A 50 -7.51 -3.81 -17.01
CA ASP A 50 -8.25 -4.62 -17.98
C ASP A 50 -7.67 -4.51 -19.40
N LYS A 51 -6.65 -3.66 -19.60
CA LYS A 51 -6.01 -3.48 -20.89
C LYS A 51 -5.24 -4.72 -21.28
N ARG A 52 -5.35 -5.05 -22.57
CA ARG A 52 -4.62 -6.17 -23.16
C ARG A 52 -3.14 -5.81 -23.36
N TYR A 53 -2.28 -6.58 -22.72
CA TYR A 53 -0.83 -6.55 -22.85
C TYR A 53 -0.32 -7.90 -23.35
N LYS A 54 0.92 -7.93 -23.84
CA LYS A 54 1.65 -9.18 -24.12
C LYS A 54 2.85 -9.29 -23.17
N VAL A 55 3.17 -10.49 -22.71
CA VAL A 55 4.43 -10.73 -21.99
C VAL A 55 5.61 -10.32 -22.88
N GLY A 56 6.61 -9.68 -22.29
CA GLY A 56 7.75 -9.08 -22.96
C GLY A 56 7.50 -7.70 -23.58
N GLN A 57 6.25 -7.23 -23.65
CA GLN A 57 5.93 -5.93 -24.24
C GLN A 57 6.59 -4.79 -23.47
N ARG A 58 7.28 -3.90 -24.19
CA ARG A 58 7.85 -2.68 -23.63
C ARG A 58 6.76 -1.66 -23.30
N VAL A 59 6.90 -1.05 -22.13
CA VAL A 59 5.98 -0.06 -21.59
C VAL A 59 6.77 1.11 -21.02
N GLU A 60 6.22 2.31 -21.17
CA GLU A 60 6.68 3.48 -20.43
C GLU A 60 5.55 3.95 -19.51
N ILE A 61 5.94 4.37 -18.32
CA ILE A 61 5.07 4.50 -17.17
C ILE A 61 5.43 5.78 -16.44
N SER A 62 4.45 6.64 -16.22
CA SER A 62 4.60 7.84 -15.38
C SER A 62 3.95 7.59 -14.03
N ILE A 63 4.72 7.63 -12.95
CA ILE A 63 4.25 7.45 -11.57
C ILE A 63 4.11 8.82 -10.88
N PHE A 64 2.90 9.16 -10.44
CA PHE A 64 2.66 10.37 -9.66
C PHE A 64 2.88 10.11 -8.17
N LEU A 65 4.06 10.46 -7.65
CA LEU A 65 4.45 10.21 -6.25
C LEU A 65 3.80 11.18 -5.25
N SER A 66 3.41 12.37 -5.71
CA SER A 66 2.78 13.45 -4.94
C SER A 66 1.93 14.33 -5.87
N PRO A 67 0.79 14.90 -5.41
CA PRO A 67 -0.09 15.73 -6.26
C PRO A 67 0.62 16.92 -6.94
N ASN A 68 1.62 17.49 -6.29
CA ASN A 68 2.29 18.73 -6.73
C ASN A 68 3.67 18.49 -7.35
N GLU A 69 4.03 17.25 -7.64
CA GLU A 69 5.32 16.91 -8.24
C GLU A 69 5.19 16.37 -9.67
N SER A 70 6.20 16.61 -10.50
CA SER A 70 6.30 15.99 -11.82
C SER A 70 6.34 14.46 -11.71
N PRO A 71 5.68 13.69 -12.59
CA PRO A 71 5.66 12.24 -12.45
C PRO A 71 7.06 11.65 -12.69
N ALA A 72 7.40 10.62 -11.92
CA ALA A 72 8.61 9.84 -12.15
C ALA A 72 8.42 8.91 -13.36
N LYS A 73 9.32 8.99 -14.34
CA LYS A 73 9.24 8.20 -15.57
C LYS A 73 10.01 6.90 -15.46
N ILE A 74 9.39 5.81 -15.87
CA ILE A 74 9.92 4.45 -15.79
C ILE A 74 9.71 3.77 -17.14
N LYS A 75 10.74 3.09 -17.62
CA LYS A 75 10.63 2.14 -18.73
C LYS A 75 10.74 0.72 -18.20
N GLY A 76 9.96 -0.18 -18.77
CA GLY A 76 9.93 -1.56 -18.35
C GLY A 76 9.38 -2.50 -19.40
N ARG A 77 9.21 -3.74 -18.98
CA ARG A 77 8.58 -4.80 -19.78
C ARG A 77 7.53 -5.54 -18.97
N VAL A 78 6.50 -6.03 -19.65
CA VAL A 78 5.50 -6.91 -19.04
C VAL A 78 6.15 -8.25 -18.70
N ALA A 79 6.36 -8.51 -17.42
CA ALA A 79 6.95 -9.76 -16.94
C ALA A 79 5.92 -10.89 -16.89
N TRP A 80 4.67 -10.59 -16.51
CA TRP A 80 3.58 -11.56 -16.46
C TRP A 80 2.21 -10.87 -16.45
N ILE A 81 1.17 -11.63 -16.81
CA ILE A 81 -0.23 -11.17 -16.84
C ILE A 81 -1.03 -11.99 -15.83
N ALA A 82 -1.83 -11.32 -15.01
CA ALA A 82 -2.69 -11.97 -14.05
C ALA A 82 -3.80 -12.77 -14.74
N SER A 83 -4.12 -13.95 -14.21
CA SER A 83 -5.24 -14.76 -14.66
C SER A 83 -6.21 -14.98 -13.51
N LYS A 84 -7.51 -15.01 -13.79
CA LYS A 84 -8.57 -15.22 -12.77
C LYS A 84 -8.36 -16.52 -11.97
N LYS A 85 -7.88 -17.57 -12.64
CA LYS A 85 -7.65 -18.90 -12.02
C LYS A 85 -6.43 -18.94 -11.11
N LYS A 86 -5.28 -18.38 -11.51
CA LYS A 86 -4.03 -18.47 -10.74
C LYS A 86 -3.86 -17.30 -9.76
N HIS A 87 -4.40 -16.13 -10.11
CA HIS A 87 -4.15 -14.86 -9.44
C HIS A 87 -5.45 -14.07 -9.22
N PRO A 88 -6.46 -14.64 -8.53
CA PRO A 88 -7.79 -14.04 -8.42
C PRO A 88 -7.77 -12.62 -7.81
N SER A 89 -6.97 -12.38 -6.77
CA SER A 89 -6.85 -11.07 -6.11
C SER A 89 -6.15 -10.00 -6.98
N ARG A 90 -5.33 -10.43 -7.94
CA ARG A 90 -4.57 -9.56 -8.84
C ARG A 90 -5.22 -9.47 -10.22
N TYR A 91 -6.27 -10.23 -10.50
CA TYR A 91 -6.98 -10.17 -11.76
C TYR A 91 -8.00 -9.01 -11.78
N PRO A 92 -8.13 -8.25 -12.88
CA PRO A 92 -7.24 -8.21 -14.04
C PRO A 92 -6.01 -7.32 -13.76
N GLY A 93 -4.82 -7.69 -14.28
CA GLY A 93 -3.64 -6.85 -14.12
C GLY A 93 -2.36 -7.44 -14.68
N VAL A 94 -1.28 -6.67 -14.60
CA VAL A 94 0.03 -7.01 -15.17
C VAL A 94 1.16 -6.71 -14.19
N GLY A 95 2.11 -7.65 -14.10
CA GLY A 95 3.36 -7.44 -13.42
C GLY A 95 4.41 -6.93 -14.40
N LEU A 96 5.10 -5.87 -14.02
CA LEU A 96 6.11 -5.21 -14.83
C LEU A 96 7.47 -5.33 -14.17
N GLU A 97 8.48 -5.55 -15.00
CA GLU A 97 9.88 -5.45 -14.63
C GLU A 97 10.41 -4.10 -15.12
N ILE A 98 11.06 -3.38 -14.22
CA ILE A 98 11.65 -2.08 -14.51
C ILE A 98 12.98 -2.31 -15.22
N SER A 99 13.12 -1.78 -16.43
CA SER A 99 14.35 -1.87 -17.22
C SER A 99 15.18 -0.59 -17.12
N HIS A 100 14.54 0.57 -16.94
CA HIS A 100 15.24 1.86 -16.84
C HIS A 100 14.46 2.88 -16.02
N VAL A 101 15.17 3.65 -15.23
CA VAL A 101 14.66 4.81 -14.47
C VAL A 101 15.79 5.84 -14.39
N GLU A 102 15.46 7.10 -14.63
CA GLU A 102 16.43 8.18 -14.47
C GLU A 102 16.95 8.29 -13.04
N LYS A 103 18.21 8.70 -12.87
CA LYS A 103 18.86 8.73 -11.55
C LYS A 103 18.09 9.58 -10.53
N ASN A 104 17.54 10.71 -10.96
CA ASN A 104 16.73 11.58 -10.11
C ASN A 104 15.42 10.91 -9.71
N ASP A 105 14.69 10.33 -10.67
CA ASP A 105 13.43 9.63 -10.41
C ASP A 105 13.64 8.38 -9.53
N LYS A 106 14.76 7.67 -9.71
CA LYS A 106 15.15 6.55 -8.84
C LYS A 106 15.33 6.99 -7.39
N LYS A 107 15.94 8.15 -7.15
CA LYS A 107 16.05 8.73 -5.80
C LYS A 107 14.69 9.09 -5.23
N ARG A 108 13.84 9.77 -6.01
CA ARG A 108 12.48 10.17 -5.60
C ARG A 108 11.61 8.97 -5.25
N ILE A 109 11.61 7.94 -6.10
CA ILE A 109 10.91 6.68 -5.84
C ILE A 109 11.44 6.02 -4.56
N SER A 110 12.76 5.95 -4.37
CA SER A 110 13.34 5.34 -3.17
C SER A 110 12.99 6.11 -1.90
N ALA A 111 12.98 7.45 -1.96
CA ALA A 111 12.60 8.31 -0.83
C ALA A 111 11.12 8.14 -0.49
N PHE A 112 10.25 8.16 -1.49
CA PHE A 112 8.82 7.90 -1.34
C PHE A 112 8.57 6.53 -0.70
N MET A 113 9.23 5.49 -1.20
CA MET A 113 9.16 4.13 -0.65
C MET A 113 9.60 4.09 0.82
N HIS A 114 10.72 4.75 1.16
CA HIS A 114 11.22 4.79 2.53
C HIS A 114 10.23 5.48 3.48
N LYS A 115 9.69 6.64 3.08
CA LYS A 115 8.71 7.40 3.87
C LYS A 115 7.43 6.60 4.12
N ARG A 116 6.91 5.92 3.08
CA ARG A 116 5.75 5.02 3.21
C ARG A 116 6.03 3.83 4.12
N ALA A 117 7.20 3.20 4.02
CA ALA A 117 7.58 2.09 4.89
C ALA A 117 7.66 2.50 6.37
N LYS A 118 8.21 3.69 6.65
CA LYS A 118 8.28 4.24 8.00
C LYS A 118 6.88 4.49 8.57
N GLY A 119 6.02 5.18 7.82
CA GLY A 119 4.64 5.44 8.25
C GLY A 119 3.84 4.15 8.52
N MET A 120 4.02 3.09 7.73
CA MET A 120 3.39 1.79 8.01
C MET A 120 3.91 1.15 9.30
N LYS A 121 5.19 1.33 9.64
CA LYS A 121 5.74 0.82 10.89
C LYS A 121 5.13 1.56 12.09
N GLU A 122 5.07 2.88 12.03
CA GLU A 122 4.45 3.73 13.03
C GLU A 122 2.96 3.40 13.20
N ALA A 123 2.21 3.24 12.11
CA ALA A 123 0.80 2.82 12.17
C ALA A 123 0.61 1.43 12.80
N LYS A 124 1.53 0.50 12.56
CA LYS A 124 1.51 -0.83 13.20
C LYS A 124 1.80 -0.74 14.69
N GLU A 125 2.78 0.07 15.08
CA GLU A 125 3.10 0.35 16.49
C GLU A 125 1.90 0.99 17.20
N LEU A 126 1.26 1.99 16.58
CA LEU A 126 0.05 2.64 17.10
C LEU A 126 -1.12 1.67 17.28
N LYS A 127 -1.35 0.79 16.30
CA LYS A 127 -2.35 -0.27 16.40
C LYS A 127 -2.06 -1.23 17.57
N ASN A 128 -0.80 -1.60 17.77
CA ASN A 128 -0.42 -2.48 18.87
C ASN A 128 -0.68 -1.81 20.23
N MET A 129 -0.33 -0.54 20.38
CA MET A 129 -0.64 0.24 21.60
C MET A 129 -2.14 0.32 21.85
N TYR A 130 -2.94 0.56 20.80
CA TYR A 130 -4.40 0.55 20.91
C TYR A 130 -4.94 -0.80 21.40
N LEU A 131 -4.45 -1.92 20.86
CA LEU A 131 -4.86 -3.25 21.32
C LEU A 131 -4.50 -3.49 22.79
N GLN A 132 -3.32 -3.04 23.23
CA GLN A 132 -2.92 -3.11 24.64
C GLN A 132 -3.83 -2.28 25.54
N LEU A 133 -4.19 -1.05 25.12
CA LEU A 133 -5.12 -0.21 25.87
C LEU A 133 -6.50 -0.87 25.99
N LYS A 134 -6.97 -1.52 24.92
CA LYS A 134 -8.23 -2.26 24.93
C LYS A 134 -8.20 -3.47 25.88
N GLU A 135 -7.09 -4.20 25.93
CA GLU A 135 -6.91 -5.29 26.91
C GLU A 135 -6.86 -4.75 28.34
N MET A 136 -6.19 -3.61 28.57
CA MET A 136 -6.16 -2.97 29.88
C MET A 136 -7.56 -2.51 30.31
N ALA A 137 -8.33 -1.90 29.41
CA ALA A 137 -9.72 -1.52 29.64
C ALA A 137 -10.58 -2.71 30.09
N ALA A 138 -10.47 -3.85 29.38
CA ALA A 138 -11.20 -5.07 29.75
C ALA A 138 -10.85 -5.54 31.18
N ARG A 139 -9.56 -5.52 31.54
CA ARG A 139 -9.11 -5.88 32.90
C ARG A 139 -9.62 -4.91 33.96
N LEU A 140 -9.73 -3.62 33.64
CA LEU A 140 -10.26 -2.61 34.57
C LEU A 140 -11.75 -2.82 34.83
N VAL A 141 -12.52 -3.26 33.83
CA VAL A 141 -13.92 -3.68 34.00
C VAL A 141 -14.01 -4.89 34.93
N ASP A 142 -13.18 -5.92 34.73
CA ASP A 142 -13.14 -7.10 35.61
C ASP A 142 -12.80 -6.74 37.07
N LEU A 143 -11.96 -5.72 37.27
CA LEU A 143 -11.62 -5.20 38.60
C LEU A 143 -12.75 -4.35 39.20
N GLU A 144 -13.49 -3.57 38.40
CA GLU A 144 -14.68 -2.81 38.83
C GLU A 144 -15.78 -3.74 39.38
N GLU A 145 -15.94 -4.94 38.79
CA GLU A 145 -16.87 -5.95 39.28
C GLU A 145 -16.45 -6.53 40.64
N LYS A 146 -15.14 -6.68 40.88
CA LYS A 146 -14.58 -7.24 42.12
C LYS A 146 -14.54 -6.24 43.28
N HIS A 147 -14.50 -4.94 42.98
CA HIS A 147 -14.44 -3.86 43.97
C HIS A 147 -15.60 -2.88 43.78
N ALA A 148 -16.80 -3.33 44.18
CA ALA A 148 -18.05 -2.64 43.94
C ALA A 148 -18.12 -1.23 44.58
N ASP A 149 -17.37 -1.04 45.65
CA ASP A 149 -17.29 0.12 46.54
C ASP A 149 -16.32 1.22 46.07
N ALA A 150 -15.45 0.94 45.09
CA ALA A 150 -14.47 1.90 44.57
C ALA A 150 -15.06 2.91 43.55
N THR A 151 -16.09 3.67 43.95
CA THR A 151 -16.89 4.54 43.07
C THR A 151 -16.07 5.59 42.29
N HIS A 152 -15.05 6.21 42.88
CA HIS A 152 -14.21 7.19 42.17
C HIS A 152 -13.32 6.55 41.10
N PHE A 153 -12.85 5.32 41.35
CA PHE A 153 -12.06 4.56 40.39
C PHE A 153 -12.89 4.13 39.18
N LYS A 154 -14.16 3.75 39.40
CA LYS A 154 -15.12 3.39 38.35
C LYS A 154 -15.38 4.54 37.37
N THR A 155 -15.57 5.75 37.88
CA THR A 155 -15.79 6.93 37.03
C THR A 155 -14.57 7.25 36.17
N ALA A 156 -13.36 7.17 36.76
CA ALA A 156 -12.12 7.39 36.02
C ALA A 156 -11.89 6.34 34.92
N ILE A 157 -12.15 5.06 35.21
CA ILE A 157 -12.06 3.97 34.22
C ILE A 157 -13.04 4.21 33.06
N LYS A 158 -14.31 4.50 33.35
CA LYS A 158 -15.34 4.71 32.31
C LYS A 158 -14.99 5.85 31.36
N SER A 159 -14.49 6.97 31.89
CA SER A 159 -14.04 8.09 31.06
C SER A 159 -12.85 7.71 30.18
N ALA A 160 -11.86 6.99 30.72
CA ALA A 160 -10.70 6.53 29.94
C ALA A 160 -11.08 5.55 28.82
N ILE A 161 -12.01 4.62 29.07
CA ILE A 161 -12.50 3.69 28.05
C ILE A 161 -13.20 4.45 26.91
N ALA A 162 -14.05 5.43 27.24
CA ALA A 162 -14.75 6.23 26.23
C ALA A 162 -13.78 7.04 25.36
N GLU A 163 -12.69 7.58 25.92
CA GLU A 163 -11.65 8.25 25.15
C GLU A 163 -10.89 7.29 24.22
N ILE A 164 -10.58 6.07 24.69
CA ILE A 164 -9.92 5.04 23.88
C ILE A 164 -10.80 4.61 22.69
N ASP A 165 -12.10 4.42 22.89
CA ASP A 165 -13.04 4.04 21.83
C ASP A 165 -13.19 5.13 20.76
N ASN A 166 -13.17 6.41 21.15
CA ASN A 166 -13.17 7.52 20.19
C ASN A 166 -11.93 7.53 19.28
N VAL A 167 -10.76 7.20 19.83
CA VAL A 167 -9.51 7.10 19.05
C VAL A 167 -9.51 5.86 18.15
N ALA A 168 -10.13 4.76 18.60
CA ALA A 168 -10.24 3.52 17.83
C ALA A 168 -10.86 3.70 16.44
N HIS A 169 -11.96 4.45 16.37
CA HIS A 169 -12.69 4.69 15.13
C HIS A 169 -11.86 5.43 14.08
N LEU A 170 -10.94 6.30 14.51
CA LEU A 170 -10.03 7.01 13.62
C LEU A 170 -8.94 6.06 13.06
N LEU A 171 -8.40 5.18 13.91
CA LEU A 171 -7.36 4.22 13.53
C LEU A 171 -7.88 3.12 12.61
N ASP A 172 -9.09 2.61 12.84
CA ASP A 172 -9.68 1.58 12.00
C ASP A 172 -9.94 2.09 10.57
N ARG A 173 -10.29 3.37 10.41
CA ARG A 173 -10.44 4.00 9.09
C ARG A 173 -9.12 4.02 8.31
N GLU A 174 -8.02 4.44 8.94
CA GLU A 174 -6.70 4.42 8.31
C GLU A 174 -6.20 2.97 8.06
N ALA A 175 -6.45 2.05 8.99
CA ALA A 175 -6.03 0.66 8.85
C ALA A 175 -6.79 -0.10 7.74
N VAL A 176 -8.06 0.23 7.49
CA VAL A 176 -8.84 -0.31 6.35
C VAL A 176 -8.30 0.22 5.02
N GLU A 177 -7.89 1.48 4.95
CA GLU A 177 -7.19 2.01 3.78
C GLU A 177 -5.86 1.28 3.52
N VAL A 178 -5.17 0.84 4.58
CA VAL A 178 -3.93 0.05 4.50
C VAL A 178 -4.17 -1.42 4.13
N LYS A 179 -5.23 -2.07 4.64
CA LYS A 179 -5.57 -3.48 4.33
C LYS A 179 -6.25 -3.68 2.98
N SER A 180 -6.87 -2.63 2.42
CA SER A 180 -7.48 -2.64 1.09
C SER A 180 -6.50 -2.28 -0.04
N LEU A 181 -5.19 -2.31 0.26
CA LEU A 181 -4.06 -2.20 -0.67
C LEU A 181 -3.46 -3.58 -0.97
#